data_AF-A0A955D0I4-F1
#
_entry.id   AF-A0A955D0I4-F1
#
_cell.length_a   1.000
_cell.length_b   1.000
_cell.length_c   1.000
_cell.angle_alpha   90.00
_cell.angle_beta   90.00
_cell.angle_gamma   90.00
#
_symmetry.space_group_name_H-M   'P 1'
#
loop_
_entity.id
_entity.type
_entity.pdbx_description
1 polymer ?
#
loop_
_entity_poly.entity_id
_entity_poly.type
_entity_poly.pdbx_seq_one_letter_code
_entity_poly.pdbx_strand_id
1 'polypeptide(L)'
;MRVHVMMLIWVVAAALPAGAQPSVLVVGPDEPGIILPQLIPAFADAGYVTTHMPDIADLDGADLSPYDVVWLTNGISINNPSQPARQVVPNPAGADNLAAFVGAGGGLYLPGEWAGPGQTDFAEWRDPFIGRTLGAGTVSGICGCSAGTMIYTNTNHPTGSTPNLVPVIGALSTATGAFVEIGSGRAIGWSERNGTGWVIIALWDRCTLSAAPAGRVMSLNNANNSGNYVLWAVNAVAFLAGTTIEADLDGDDTVGGADLAILLAAWGPCLDCCPEDLDDDGTIGPGDLGILLANWG
;
A
#
# COMPACT_ATOMS: atom_id res chain seq x y z
N MET A 1 -27.93 38.96 5.99
CA MET A 1 -27.98 37.80 5.07
C MET A 1 -26.77 37.86 4.16
N ARG A 2 -25.72 37.11 4.45
CA ARG A 2 -24.61 36.89 3.52
C ARG A 2 -24.67 35.44 3.11
N VAL A 3 -24.92 35.22 1.83
CA VAL A 3 -24.94 33.91 1.18
C VAL A 3 -23.49 33.42 1.17
N HIS A 4 -23.21 32.33 1.88
CA HIS A 4 -21.97 31.58 1.69
C HIS A 4 -22.08 30.85 0.36
N VAL A 5 -21.27 31.28 -0.61
CA VAL A 5 -21.03 30.52 -1.83
C VAL A 5 -20.25 29.28 -1.41
N MET A 6 -20.88 28.13 -1.57
CA MET A 6 -20.29 26.81 -1.37
C MET A 6 -19.30 26.59 -2.52
N MET A 7 -18.03 26.83 -2.26
CA MET A 7 -16.95 26.55 -3.20
C MET A 7 -16.77 25.02 -3.21
N LEU A 8 -17.32 24.34 -4.22
CA LEU A 8 -16.91 22.99 -4.57
C LEU A 8 -15.43 23.07 -4.94
N ILE A 9 -14.56 22.70 -4.01
CA ILE A 9 -13.16 22.42 -4.36
C ILE A 9 -13.18 21.03 -4.98
N TRP A 10 -13.21 21.00 -6.31
CA TRP A 10 -12.74 19.86 -7.09
C TRP A 10 -11.25 19.73 -6.79
N VAL A 11 -10.88 18.85 -5.85
CA VAL A 11 -9.49 18.36 -5.80
C VAL A 11 -9.41 17.30 -6.89
N VAL A 12 -9.12 17.76 -8.10
CA VAL A 12 -8.58 16.90 -9.14
C VAL A 12 -7.29 16.36 -8.55
N ALA A 13 -7.23 15.05 -8.27
CA ALA A 13 -5.98 14.34 -8.13
C ALA A 13 -5.12 14.80 -9.31
N ALA A 14 -3.97 15.43 -9.04
CA ALA A 14 -3.12 15.93 -10.10
C ALA A 14 -2.97 14.81 -11.13
N ALA A 15 -3.44 15.04 -12.35
CA ALA A 15 -3.42 14.02 -13.38
C ALA A 15 -1.97 13.55 -13.51
N LEU A 16 -1.75 12.24 -13.32
CA LEU A 16 -0.43 11.66 -13.46
C LEU A 16 0.17 12.10 -14.81
N PRO A 17 1.49 12.36 -14.88
CA PRO A 17 2.15 12.70 -16.13
C PRO A 17 1.87 11.63 -17.21
N ALA A 18 2.07 11.98 -18.48
CA ALA A 18 1.64 11.22 -19.66
C ALA A 18 2.39 9.89 -19.92
N GLY A 19 2.61 9.08 -18.86
CA GLY A 19 2.95 7.66 -18.91
C GLY A 19 1.70 6.77 -18.89
N ALA A 20 1.91 5.45 -19.00
CA ALA A 20 0.83 4.47 -18.89
C ALA A 20 0.20 4.56 -17.49
N GLN A 21 -1.11 4.82 -17.44
CA GLN A 21 -1.85 4.91 -16.19
C GLN A 21 -1.85 3.55 -15.49
N PRO A 22 -1.61 3.47 -14.16
CA PRO A 22 -1.65 2.21 -13.42
C PRO A 22 -2.94 1.44 -13.65
N SER A 23 -2.78 0.13 -13.79
CA SER A 23 -3.83 -0.86 -13.88
C SER A 23 -4.05 -1.53 -12.52
N VAL A 24 -5.29 -1.51 -12.05
CA VAL A 24 -5.65 -1.93 -10.69
C VAL A 24 -6.70 -3.02 -10.74
N LEU A 25 -6.40 -4.18 -10.17
CA LEU A 25 -7.37 -5.23 -9.91
C LEU A 25 -7.88 -5.11 -8.48
N VAL A 26 -9.13 -4.70 -8.32
CA VAL A 26 -9.78 -4.66 -7.00
C VAL A 26 -10.47 -6.00 -6.74
N VAL A 27 -10.10 -6.69 -5.66
CA VAL A 27 -10.59 -8.02 -5.34
C VAL A 27 -11.43 -7.99 -4.06
N GLY A 28 -12.61 -8.59 -4.12
CA GLY A 28 -13.50 -8.79 -2.99
C GLY A 28 -14.95 -8.41 -3.29
N PRO A 29 -15.87 -8.74 -2.37
CA PRO A 29 -17.29 -8.74 -2.65
C PRO A 29 -17.87 -7.33 -2.86
N ASP A 30 -18.83 -7.22 -3.78
CA ASP A 30 -19.62 -6.01 -4.01
C ASP A 30 -20.87 -6.02 -3.11
N GLU A 31 -20.70 -5.64 -1.83
CA GLU A 31 -21.80 -5.57 -0.87
C GLU A 31 -22.08 -4.13 -0.40
N PRO A 32 -23.36 -3.72 -0.27
CA PRO A 32 -23.74 -2.41 0.22
C PRO A 32 -23.33 -2.22 1.68
N GLY A 33 -22.37 -1.33 1.92
CA GLY A 33 -21.76 -1.11 3.25
C GLY A 33 -20.23 -1.25 3.24
N ILE A 34 -19.66 -1.76 2.16
CA ILE A 34 -18.22 -1.81 1.89
C ILE A 34 -17.77 -0.48 1.28
N ILE A 35 -16.48 -0.14 1.42
CA ILE A 35 -15.87 1.04 0.79
C ILE A 35 -15.72 0.88 -0.74
N LEU A 36 -15.98 -0.31 -1.29
CA LEU A 36 -15.81 -0.67 -2.70
C LEU A 36 -16.60 0.24 -3.68
N PRO A 37 -17.88 0.58 -3.44
CA PRO A 37 -18.64 1.50 -4.29
C PRO A 37 -18.10 2.94 -4.28
N GLN A 38 -17.17 3.26 -3.38
CA GLN A 38 -16.45 4.55 -3.35
C GLN A 38 -15.04 4.43 -3.96
N LEU A 39 -14.37 3.28 -3.82
CA LEU A 39 -13.01 3.06 -4.32
C LEU A 39 -12.92 2.93 -5.83
N ILE A 40 -13.75 2.07 -6.44
CA ILE A 40 -13.67 1.82 -7.89
C ILE A 40 -13.90 3.11 -8.69
N PRO A 41 -14.93 3.94 -8.39
CA PRO A 41 -15.09 5.22 -9.05
C PRO A 41 -13.92 6.17 -8.81
N ALA A 42 -13.37 6.20 -7.60
CA ALA A 42 -12.25 7.09 -7.28
C ALA A 42 -10.95 6.70 -8.00
N PHE A 43 -10.68 5.41 -8.17
CA PHE A 43 -9.54 4.94 -8.97
C PHE A 43 -9.73 5.32 -10.44
N ALA A 44 -10.94 5.15 -10.99
CA ALA A 44 -11.26 5.58 -12.34
C ALA A 44 -11.14 7.11 -12.51
N ASP A 45 -11.64 7.89 -11.56
CA ASP A 45 -11.55 9.36 -11.56
C ASP A 45 -10.10 9.86 -11.43
N ALA A 46 -9.23 9.08 -10.79
CA ALA A 46 -7.79 9.33 -10.71
C ALA A 46 -7.03 8.92 -11.99
N GLY A 47 -7.69 8.28 -12.96
CA GLY A 47 -7.11 7.88 -14.24
C GLY A 47 -6.67 6.42 -14.32
N TYR A 48 -6.82 5.62 -13.26
CA TYR A 48 -6.38 4.23 -13.23
C TYR A 48 -7.29 3.30 -14.05
N VAL A 49 -6.67 2.34 -14.75
CA VAL A 49 -7.39 1.26 -15.45
C VAL A 49 -7.86 0.24 -14.42
N THR A 50 -9.11 0.38 -13.97
CA THR A 50 -9.64 -0.40 -12.84
C THR A 50 -10.48 -1.58 -13.29
N THR A 51 -10.16 -2.78 -12.82
CA THR A 51 -10.95 -4.01 -12.99
C THR A 51 -11.42 -4.51 -11.62
N HIS A 52 -12.61 -5.09 -11.54
CA HIS A 52 -13.16 -5.64 -10.30
C HIS A 52 -13.35 -7.15 -10.40
N MET A 53 -12.85 -7.86 -9.38
CA MET A 53 -13.00 -9.30 -9.18
C MET A 53 -13.81 -9.53 -7.89
N PRO A 54 -15.09 -9.94 -8.00
CA PRO A 54 -15.97 -10.03 -6.84
C PRO A 54 -15.69 -11.21 -5.90
N ASP A 55 -15.08 -12.28 -6.41
CA ASP A 55 -14.80 -13.49 -5.64
C ASP A 55 -13.29 -13.69 -5.48
N ILE A 56 -12.83 -13.83 -4.24
CA ILE A 56 -11.41 -14.01 -3.94
C ILE A 56 -10.90 -15.38 -4.36
N ALA A 57 -11.78 -16.36 -4.54
CA ALA A 57 -11.43 -17.68 -5.06
C ALA A 57 -10.99 -17.63 -6.53
N ASP A 58 -11.38 -16.60 -7.29
CA ASP A 58 -10.99 -16.44 -8.69
C ASP A 58 -9.49 -16.09 -8.83
N LEU A 59 -8.80 -15.77 -7.73
CA LEU A 59 -7.34 -15.56 -7.72
C LEU A 59 -6.55 -16.82 -8.07
N ASP A 60 -7.07 -18.03 -7.85
CA ASP A 60 -6.30 -19.27 -7.98
C ASP A 60 -5.70 -19.49 -9.38
N GLY A 61 -6.32 -18.93 -10.41
CA GLY A 61 -5.90 -19.08 -11.81
C GLY A 61 -6.00 -17.79 -12.62
N ALA A 62 -6.16 -16.64 -11.97
CA ALA A 62 -6.20 -15.36 -12.64
C ALA A 62 -4.84 -15.01 -13.26
N ASP A 63 -4.84 -14.49 -14.48
CA ASP A 63 -3.67 -13.83 -15.05
C ASP A 63 -3.54 -12.44 -14.42
N LEU A 64 -2.53 -12.30 -13.55
CA LEU A 64 -2.25 -11.04 -12.85
C LEU A 64 -1.23 -10.16 -13.58
N SER A 65 -0.59 -10.66 -14.65
CA SER A 65 0.45 -9.93 -15.39
C SER A 65 0.00 -8.63 -16.06
N PRO A 66 -1.30 -8.40 -16.38
CA PRO A 66 -1.75 -7.12 -16.92
C PRO A 66 -1.94 -6.02 -15.88
N TYR A 67 -1.80 -6.32 -14.58
CA TYR A 67 -2.07 -5.38 -13.50
C TYR A 67 -0.78 -4.88 -12.85
N ASP A 68 -0.75 -3.61 -12.47
CA ASP A 68 0.34 -3.03 -11.68
C ASP A 68 0.05 -3.21 -10.19
N VAL A 69 -1.23 -3.15 -9.80
CA VAL A 69 -1.67 -3.27 -8.42
C VAL A 69 -2.82 -4.25 -8.26
N VAL A 70 -2.71 -5.16 -7.29
CA VAL A 70 -3.83 -5.92 -6.75
C VAL A 70 -4.26 -5.31 -5.42
N TRP A 71 -5.52 -4.90 -5.34
CA TRP A 71 -6.11 -4.27 -4.16
C TRP A 71 -7.12 -5.21 -3.51
N LEU A 72 -6.73 -5.89 -2.44
CA LEU A 72 -7.69 -6.68 -1.67
C LEU A 72 -8.57 -5.76 -0.83
N THR A 73 -9.87 -6.02 -0.82
CA THR A 73 -10.80 -5.33 0.07
C THR A 73 -11.14 -6.20 1.25
N ASN A 74 -11.33 -5.59 2.42
CA ASN A 74 -11.97 -6.29 3.51
C ASN A 74 -13.44 -6.43 3.14
N GLY A 75 -13.81 -7.57 2.58
CA GLY A 75 -15.20 -7.98 2.56
C GLY A 75 -15.67 -8.05 4.01
N ILE A 76 -16.23 -6.97 4.55
CA ILE A 76 -16.78 -6.98 5.90
C ILE A 76 -18.00 -7.91 5.84
N SER A 77 -17.80 -9.17 6.19
CA SER A 77 -18.00 -9.51 7.59
C SER A 77 -17.50 -10.90 7.97
N ILE A 78 -16.37 -10.92 8.68
CA ILE A 78 -15.92 -12.06 9.49
C ILE A 78 -16.86 -12.34 10.69
N ASN A 79 -17.97 -11.61 10.87
CA ASN A 79 -18.98 -11.89 11.91
C ASN A 79 -20.37 -11.27 11.64
N ASN A 80 -20.86 -11.32 10.39
CA ASN A 80 -22.25 -10.99 10.11
C ASN A 80 -23.00 -12.29 9.92
N PRO A 81 -23.71 -12.79 10.95
CA PRO A 81 -24.46 -14.03 10.84
C PRO A 81 -25.60 -13.95 9.80
N SER A 82 -25.91 -12.77 9.26
CA SER A 82 -26.87 -12.61 8.15
C SER A 82 -26.23 -12.64 6.75
N GLN A 83 -24.90 -12.73 6.63
CA GLN A 83 -24.20 -12.86 5.34
C GLN A 83 -23.77 -14.31 5.10
N PRO A 84 -23.83 -14.80 3.85
CA PRO A 84 -23.35 -16.15 3.53
C PRO A 84 -21.83 -16.24 3.78
N ALA A 85 -21.37 -17.39 4.27
CA ALA A 85 -19.95 -17.69 4.45
C ALA A 85 -19.25 -17.72 3.08
N ARG A 86 -18.80 -16.56 2.60
CA ARG A 86 -17.88 -16.46 1.48
C ARG A 86 -16.45 -16.60 1.99
N GLN A 87 -15.59 -17.15 1.14
CA GLN A 87 -14.17 -17.15 1.40
C GLN A 87 -13.69 -15.68 1.53
N VAL A 88 -13.10 -15.32 2.67
CA VAL A 88 -12.72 -13.93 2.99
C VAL A 88 -11.23 -13.68 2.77
N VAL A 89 -10.45 -14.75 2.58
CA VAL A 89 -9.00 -14.74 2.36
C VAL A 89 -8.62 -15.62 1.18
N PRO A 90 -7.54 -15.32 0.45
CA PRO A 90 -7.02 -16.22 -0.57
C PRO A 90 -6.72 -17.62 0.01
N ASN A 91 -7.05 -18.67 -0.73
CA ASN A 91 -6.64 -20.03 -0.36
C ASN A 91 -5.14 -20.21 -0.72
N PRO A 92 -4.54 -21.41 -0.52
CA PRO A 92 -3.15 -21.62 -0.90
C PRO A 92 -2.81 -21.31 -2.37
N ALA A 93 -3.68 -21.67 -3.33
CA ALA A 93 -3.43 -21.40 -4.74
C ALA A 93 -3.50 -19.89 -5.06
N GLY A 94 -4.52 -19.19 -4.54
CA GLY A 94 -4.61 -17.74 -4.65
C GLY A 94 -3.45 -17.03 -3.95
N ALA A 95 -2.97 -17.53 -2.80
CA ALA A 95 -1.80 -17.00 -2.11
C ALA A 95 -0.51 -17.20 -2.92
N ASP A 96 -0.33 -18.38 -3.53
CA ASP A 96 0.81 -18.65 -4.42
C ASP A 96 0.77 -17.73 -5.65
N ASN A 97 -0.41 -17.49 -6.24
CA ASN A 97 -0.55 -16.57 -7.37
C ASN A 97 -0.23 -15.12 -6.98
N LEU A 98 -0.70 -14.65 -5.81
CA LEU A 98 -0.34 -13.33 -5.29
C LEU A 98 1.16 -13.22 -4.99
N ALA A 99 1.78 -14.26 -4.43
CA ALA A 99 3.22 -14.27 -4.17
C ALA A 99 4.02 -14.21 -5.47
N ALA A 100 3.60 -14.93 -6.51
CA ALA A 100 4.21 -14.86 -7.84
C ALA A 100 4.05 -13.47 -8.46
N PHE A 101 2.88 -12.85 -8.33
CA PHE A 101 2.61 -11.49 -8.79
C PHE A 101 3.51 -10.46 -8.09
N VAL A 102 3.61 -10.48 -6.77
CA VAL A 102 4.51 -9.59 -6.02
C VAL A 102 5.97 -9.89 -6.39
N GLY A 103 6.35 -11.16 -6.52
CA GLY A 103 7.69 -11.56 -6.95
C GLY A 103 8.06 -11.09 -8.36
N ALA A 104 7.08 -10.80 -9.21
CA ALA A 104 7.27 -10.26 -10.56
C ALA A 104 7.29 -8.72 -10.61
N GLY A 105 7.18 -8.02 -9.47
CA GLY A 105 7.17 -6.56 -9.39
C GLY A 105 5.83 -5.94 -9.03
N GLY A 106 4.79 -6.75 -8.87
CA GLY A 106 3.44 -6.27 -8.59
C GLY A 106 3.28 -5.60 -7.23
N GLY A 107 2.45 -4.57 -7.18
CA GLY A 107 2.02 -3.90 -5.95
C GLY A 107 0.80 -4.59 -5.32
N LEU A 108 0.86 -4.93 -4.04
CA LEU A 108 -0.24 -5.59 -3.34
C LEU A 108 -0.70 -4.76 -2.14
N TYR A 109 -1.99 -4.42 -2.11
CA TYR A 109 -2.62 -3.87 -0.92
C TYR A 109 -3.38 -4.93 -0.14
N LEU A 110 -3.09 -5.02 1.16
CA LEU A 110 -3.74 -5.94 2.09
C LEU A 110 -4.52 -5.17 3.17
N PRO A 111 -5.83 -5.36 3.29
CA PRO A 111 -6.64 -4.64 4.24
C PRO A 111 -6.38 -5.10 5.69
N GLY A 112 -6.83 -4.27 6.62
CA GLY A 112 -6.90 -4.60 8.04
C GLY A 112 -8.19 -5.32 8.40
N GLU A 113 -8.21 -5.85 9.62
CA GLU A 113 -9.39 -6.45 10.23
C GLU A 113 -9.74 -5.78 11.57
N TRP A 114 -10.97 -6.01 12.04
CA TRP A 114 -11.44 -5.45 13.31
C TRP A 114 -11.09 -6.37 14.48
N ALA A 115 -10.56 -5.80 15.57
CA ALA A 115 -10.05 -6.55 16.73
C ALA A 115 -11.14 -7.05 17.71
N GLY A 116 -12.32 -7.45 17.24
CA GLY A 116 -13.41 -7.93 18.08
C GLY A 116 -13.25 -9.40 18.52
N PRO A 117 -13.77 -9.81 19.70
CA PRO A 117 -13.69 -11.21 20.14
C PRO A 117 -14.42 -12.14 19.16
N GLY A 118 -13.70 -13.17 18.68
CA GLY A 118 -14.21 -14.19 17.75
C GLY A 118 -14.03 -13.88 16.27
N GLN A 119 -13.05 -13.04 15.90
CA GLN A 119 -12.74 -12.69 14.50
C GLN A 119 -11.27 -12.98 14.20
N THR A 120 -10.98 -14.02 13.42
CA THR A 120 -9.67 -14.15 12.76
C THR A 120 -9.76 -15.13 11.58
N ASP A 121 -9.91 -14.59 10.38
CA ASP A 121 -9.48 -15.28 9.15
C ASP A 121 -8.41 -14.43 8.46
N PHE A 122 -8.54 -13.08 8.46
CA PHE A 122 -7.70 -12.23 7.62
C PHE A 122 -6.29 -12.04 8.15
N ALA A 123 -6.07 -11.66 9.43
CA ALA A 123 -4.69 -11.56 9.93
C ALA A 123 -4.02 -12.94 10.08
N GLU A 124 -4.77 -13.98 10.43
CA GLU A 124 -4.27 -15.36 10.48
C GLU A 124 -3.73 -15.82 9.12
N TRP A 125 -4.27 -15.31 8.02
CA TRP A 125 -3.74 -15.52 6.68
C TRP A 125 -2.65 -14.50 6.30
N ARG A 126 -2.93 -13.20 6.47
CA ARG A 126 -2.08 -12.07 6.03
C ARG A 126 -0.71 -12.10 6.69
N ASP A 127 -0.68 -12.28 8.01
CA ASP A 127 0.55 -12.16 8.78
C ASP A 127 1.59 -13.23 8.40
N PRO A 128 1.26 -14.54 8.33
CA PRO A 128 2.19 -15.54 7.81
C PRO A 128 2.43 -15.42 6.31
N PHE A 129 1.47 -14.91 5.52
CA PHE A 129 1.70 -14.63 4.11
C PHE A 129 2.81 -13.58 3.92
N ILE A 130 2.70 -12.42 4.55
CA ILE A 130 3.74 -11.38 4.50
C ILE A 130 5.04 -11.91 5.13
N GLY A 131 4.93 -12.49 6.32
CA GLY A 131 6.09 -12.86 7.13
C GLY A 131 6.90 -14.03 6.59
N ARG A 132 6.23 -15.14 6.26
CA ARG A 132 6.87 -16.38 5.80
C ARG A 132 6.87 -16.50 4.29
N THR A 133 5.75 -16.24 3.61
CA THR A 133 5.66 -16.45 2.15
C THR A 133 6.44 -15.38 1.39
N LEU A 134 6.30 -14.11 1.77
CA LEU A 134 7.05 -13.01 1.12
C LEU A 134 8.40 -12.70 1.78
N GLY A 135 8.68 -13.32 2.94
CA GLY A 135 9.99 -13.27 3.58
C GLY A 135 10.23 -12.04 4.46
N ALA A 136 9.17 -11.41 4.99
CA ALA A 136 9.32 -10.26 5.89
C ALA A 136 9.72 -10.64 7.34
N GLY A 137 9.79 -11.92 7.69
CA GLY A 137 10.06 -12.36 9.06
C GLY A 137 8.80 -12.37 9.94
N THR A 138 8.92 -12.15 11.25
CA THR A 138 7.74 -12.23 12.13
C THR A 138 6.87 -10.98 11.97
N VAL A 139 5.67 -11.18 11.43
CA VAL A 139 4.62 -10.16 11.32
C VAL A 139 3.48 -10.57 12.25
N SER A 140 2.93 -9.61 13.00
CA SER A 140 1.78 -9.84 13.85
C SER A 140 0.94 -8.56 14.01
N GLY A 141 -0.33 -8.65 13.65
CA GLY A 141 -1.35 -7.64 13.87
C GLY A 141 -2.33 -8.01 14.98
N ILE A 142 -3.21 -7.06 15.31
CA ILE A 142 -4.35 -7.17 16.25
C ILE A 142 -3.98 -6.87 17.71
N CYS A 143 -3.66 -5.61 18.00
CA CYS A 143 -3.94 -5.06 19.33
C CYS A 143 -5.37 -4.49 19.37
N GLY A 144 -6.09 -4.71 20.47
CA GLY A 144 -7.35 -4.02 20.80
C GLY A 144 -7.09 -2.61 21.33
N CYS A 145 -6.45 -1.77 20.52
CA CYS A 145 -5.96 -0.47 20.95
C CYS A 145 -7.07 0.60 20.97
N SER A 146 -6.92 1.59 21.86
CA SER A 146 -7.89 2.70 21.99
C SER A 146 -7.99 3.51 20.70
N ALA A 147 -9.19 3.93 20.33
CA ALA A 147 -9.43 4.78 19.15
C ALA A 147 -8.53 6.03 19.19
N GLY A 148 -7.85 6.28 18.06
CA GLY A 148 -6.92 7.38 17.85
C GLY A 148 -7.08 7.98 16.46
N THR A 149 -6.63 9.21 16.29
CA THR A 149 -6.62 9.88 14.99
C THR A 149 -5.41 9.39 14.20
N MET A 150 -5.60 8.94 12.96
CA MET A 150 -4.48 8.57 12.12
C MET A 150 -3.92 9.84 11.49
N ILE A 151 -2.65 10.11 11.75
CA ILE A 151 -1.94 11.20 11.09
C ILE A 151 -1.06 10.55 10.01
N TYR A 152 -1.52 10.65 8.77
CA TYR A 152 -0.72 10.30 7.60
C TYR A 152 0.03 11.56 7.14
N THR A 153 1.01 11.97 7.94
CA THR A 153 1.94 13.01 7.53
C THR A 153 3.20 12.34 7.03
N ASN A 154 3.35 12.20 5.72
CA ASN A 154 4.69 12.01 5.16
C ASN A 154 5.51 13.26 5.52
N THR A 155 6.27 13.17 6.61
CA THR A 155 7.25 14.20 7.00
C THR A 155 8.67 13.65 6.99
N ASN A 156 8.85 12.34 6.77
CA ASN A 156 10.12 11.64 6.92
C ASN A 156 10.35 10.51 5.89
N HIS A 157 9.63 10.43 4.77
CA HIS A 157 10.18 9.67 3.64
C HIS A 157 11.30 10.52 3.01
N PRO A 158 12.48 9.96 2.69
CA PRO A 158 13.59 10.72 2.12
C PRO A 158 13.31 11.25 0.71
N THR A 159 12.16 10.89 0.13
CA THR A 159 11.94 11.01 -1.30
C THR A 159 10.61 11.73 -1.60
N GLY A 160 10.56 13.05 -1.39
CA GLY A 160 9.42 13.86 -1.84
C GLY A 160 8.98 14.90 -0.82
N SER A 161 9.14 16.17 -1.18
CA SER A 161 8.76 17.35 -0.38
C SER A 161 7.31 17.81 -0.59
N THR A 162 6.48 16.98 -1.24
CA THR A 162 5.03 17.20 -1.33
C THR A 162 4.32 16.28 -0.33
N PRO A 163 3.65 16.84 0.70
CA PRO A 163 2.74 16.04 1.50
C PRO A 163 1.63 15.57 0.55
N ASN A 164 1.52 14.28 0.29
CA ASN A 164 0.22 13.73 -0.10
C ASN A 164 -0.78 14.23 0.95
N LEU A 165 -1.66 15.16 0.55
CA LEU A 165 -2.52 15.99 1.40
C LEU A 165 -3.63 15.18 2.08
N VAL A 166 -3.26 14.13 2.82
CA VAL A 166 -4.15 13.44 3.75
C VAL A 166 -3.65 13.72 5.16
N PRO A 167 -3.78 14.96 5.67
CA PRO A 167 -3.26 15.34 6.98
C PRO A 167 -3.85 14.45 8.10
N VAL A 168 -5.06 13.94 7.90
CA VAL A 168 -5.75 13.05 8.83
C VAL A 168 -6.64 12.06 8.06
N ILE A 169 -6.56 10.78 8.43
CA ILE A 169 -7.61 9.79 8.16
C ILE A 169 -8.39 9.61 9.47
N GLY A 170 -9.68 9.95 9.47
CA GLY A 170 -10.52 9.90 10.67
C GLY A 170 -10.85 8.46 11.08
N ALA A 171 -10.85 8.17 12.38
CA ALA A 171 -11.28 6.88 12.93
C ALA A 171 -12.62 7.00 13.67
N LEU A 172 -13.43 5.93 13.67
CA LEU A 172 -14.61 5.82 14.54
C LEU A 172 -14.21 5.49 15.99
N SER A 173 -15.09 5.76 16.95
CA SER A 173 -14.81 5.74 18.40
C SER A 173 -14.58 4.35 19.03
N THR A 174 -14.64 3.28 18.25
CA THR A 174 -14.58 1.90 18.73
C THR A 174 -13.41 1.15 18.09
N ALA A 175 -12.32 0.98 18.85
CA ALA A 175 -11.14 0.13 18.62
C ALA A 175 -10.54 0.07 17.20
N THR A 176 -9.27 0.45 17.08
CA THR A 176 -8.47 0.35 15.84
C THR A 176 -7.51 -0.83 15.97
N GLY A 177 -7.39 -1.64 14.91
CA GLY A 177 -6.31 -2.62 14.81
C GLY A 177 -4.95 -1.91 14.69
N ALA A 178 -3.89 -2.60 15.08
CA ALA A 178 -2.53 -2.13 14.85
C ALA A 178 -1.58 -3.32 14.72
N PHE A 179 -0.41 -3.07 14.15
CA PHE A 179 0.70 -4.01 14.16
C PHE A 179 1.39 -4.01 15.52
N VAL A 180 1.60 -5.21 16.05
CA VAL A 180 2.49 -5.47 17.19
C VAL A 180 3.92 -5.65 16.66
N GLU A 181 4.05 -6.38 15.56
CA GLU A 181 5.31 -6.59 14.84
C GLU A 181 5.08 -6.48 13.33
N ILE A 182 6.03 -5.88 12.62
CA ILE A 182 6.00 -5.73 11.15
C ILE A 182 7.16 -6.46 10.48
N GLY A 183 7.90 -7.30 11.21
CA GLY A 183 9.09 -7.96 10.71
C GLY A 183 10.14 -6.95 10.22
N SER A 184 10.69 -7.18 9.03
CA SER A 184 11.59 -6.27 8.30
C SER A 184 10.89 -5.04 7.72
N GLY A 185 9.56 -4.96 7.80
CA GLY A 185 8.77 -3.88 7.21
C GLY A 185 9.03 -2.51 7.81
N ARG A 186 8.55 -1.48 7.12
CA ARG A 186 8.66 -0.07 7.50
C ARG A 186 7.32 0.46 7.94
N ALA A 187 7.29 1.11 9.11
CA ALA A 187 6.10 1.82 9.57
C ALA A 187 5.98 3.17 8.84
N ILE A 188 4.84 3.42 8.20
CA ILE A 188 4.58 4.65 7.44
C ILE A 188 3.32 5.39 7.91
N GLY A 189 2.62 4.87 8.92
CA GLY A 189 1.45 5.53 9.50
C GLY A 189 1.21 5.09 10.94
N TRP A 190 0.78 6.05 11.76
CA TRP A 190 0.58 5.88 13.20
C TRP A 190 -0.80 6.38 13.64
N SER A 191 -1.37 5.75 14.66
CA SER A 191 -2.54 6.28 15.35
C SER A 191 -2.14 7.10 16.59
N GLU A 192 -2.57 8.35 16.67
CA GLU A 192 -2.33 9.19 17.84
C GLU A 192 -3.47 9.11 18.85
N ARG A 193 -3.08 8.94 20.12
CA ARG A 193 -3.89 9.36 21.27
C ARG A 193 -3.15 10.32 22.20
N ASN A 194 -1.81 10.25 22.32
CA ASN A 194 -0.97 11.06 23.24
C ASN A 194 0.54 11.10 22.86
N GLY A 195 0.91 11.08 21.58
CA GLY A 195 2.32 11.32 21.15
C GLY A 195 3.30 10.13 21.17
N THR A 196 2.85 8.88 21.31
CA THR A 196 3.68 7.65 21.17
C THR A 196 2.94 6.54 20.41
N GLY A 197 2.32 6.88 19.26
CA GLY A 197 1.27 6.09 18.59
C GLY A 197 1.59 4.65 18.16
N TRP A 198 0.55 3.88 17.80
CA TRP A 198 0.68 2.51 17.29
C TRP A 198 0.82 2.47 15.77
N VAL A 199 1.62 1.54 15.25
CA VAL A 199 1.80 1.33 13.80
C VAL A 199 0.51 0.75 13.21
N ILE A 200 -0.06 1.46 12.26
CA ILE A 200 -1.33 1.10 11.61
C ILE A 200 -1.17 0.94 10.10
N ILE A 201 -0.14 1.54 9.50
CA ILE A 201 0.22 1.31 8.10
C ILE A 201 1.66 0.83 8.09
N ALA A 202 1.86 -0.32 7.48
CA ALA A 202 3.16 -0.90 7.25
C ALA A 202 3.35 -1.12 5.75
N LEU A 203 4.58 -0.89 5.32
CA LEU A 203 5.06 -1.10 3.97
C LEU A 203 6.17 -2.14 3.99
N TRP A 204 6.10 -3.06 3.04
CA TRP A 204 7.17 -3.96 2.68
C TRP A 204 7.50 -3.76 1.20
N ASP A 205 8.76 -3.56 0.88
CA ASP A 205 9.27 -3.33 -0.47
C ASP A 205 10.49 -4.23 -0.72
N ARG A 206 11.24 -3.92 -1.80
CA ARG A 206 12.49 -4.59 -2.18
C ARG A 206 13.47 -4.83 -1.04
N CYS A 207 13.47 -3.94 -0.05
CA CYS A 207 14.39 -4.01 1.08
C CYS A 207 13.99 -4.99 2.16
N THR A 208 12.74 -5.44 2.13
CA THR A 208 12.11 -6.09 3.28
C THR A 208 11.50 -7.44 2.90
N LEU A 209 11.24 -7.67 1.61
CA LEU A 209 10.66 -8.91 1.08
C LEU A 209 11.74 -9.81 0.49
N SER A 210 12.33 -10.67 1.32
CA SER A 210 13.43 -11.54 0.86
C SER A 210 13.01 -12.59 -0.19
N ALA A 211 11.72 -12.91 -0.28
CA ALA A 211 11.20 -13.89 -1.24
C ALA A 211 10.49 -13.24 -2.45
N ALA A 212 10.29 -11.93 -2.43
CA ALA A 212 9.65 -11.18 -3.50
C ALA A 212 10.22 -9.75 -3.61
N PRO A 213 11.53 -9.60 -3.86
CA PRO A 213 12.22 -8.31 -3.78
C PRO A 213 11.82 -7.33 -4.89
N ALA A 214 11.23 -7.77 -6.00
CA ALA A 214 10.77 -6.85 -7.03
C ALA A 214 9.49 -6.09 -6.63
N GLY A 215 8.69 -6.64 -5.72
CA GLY A 215 7.34 -6.15 -5.43
C GLY A 215 7.25 -5.20 -4.23
N ARG A 216 6.02 -4.69 -4.03
CA ARG A 216 5.67 -3.85 -2.87
C ARG A 216 4.38 -4.36 -2.26
N VAL A 217 4.32 -4.43 -0.94
CA VAL A 217 3.13 -4.78 -0.17
C VAL A 217 2.85 -3.70 0.85
N MET A 218 1.66 -3.13 0.83
CA MET A 218 1.20 -2.20 1.85
C MET A 218 0.01 -2.81 2.59
N SER A 219 0.01 -2.68 3.91
CA SER A 219 -1.16 -3.03 4.71
C SER A 219 -1.55 -1.92 5.67
N LEU A 220 -2.81 -1.52 5.59
CA LEU A 220 -3.45 -0.66 6.58
C LEU A 220 -4.23 -1.55 7.55
N ASN A 221 -3.67 -1.78 8.72
CA ASN A 221 -4.28 -2.56 9.77
C ASN A 221 -5.30 -1.74 10.59
N ASN A 222 -6.13 -0.92 9.91
CA ASN A 222 -7.24 -0.20 10.54
C ASN A 222 -8.56 -0.49 9.80
N ALA A 223 -9.57 -0.94 10.55
CA ALA A 223 -10.87 -1.33 10.03
C ALA A 223 -11.95 -0.22 10.03
N ASN A 224 -11.70 0.99 10.57
CA ASN A 224 -12.79 1.94 10.86
C ASN A 224 -12.58 3.39 10.36
N ASN A 225 -12.26 3.55 9.08
CA ASN A 225 -11.94 4.85 8.48
C ASN A 225 -13.21 5.66 8.13
N SER A 226 -13.28 6.92 8.57
CA SER A 226 -14.44 7.82 8.36
C SER A 226 -14.12 9.10 7.59
N GLY A 227 -12.84 9.38 7.26
CA GLY A 227 -12.44 10.58 6.52
C GLY A 227 -11.23 10.36 5.62
N ASN A 228 -11.28 10.87 4.39
CA ASN A 228 -10.20 10.89 3.38
C ASN A 228 -9.59 9.53 2.98
N TYR A 229 -10.16 8.39 3.40
CA TYR A 229 -9.67 7.07 3.03
C TYR A 229 -9.57 6.86 1.52
N VAL A 230 -10.57 7.34 0.76
CA VAL A 230 -10.60 7.22 -0.70
C VAL A 230 -9.41 7.94 -1.34
N LEU A 231 -9.10 9.16 -0.89
CA LEU A 231 -7.94 9.92 -1.39
C LEU A 231 -6.62 9.25 -1.01
N TRP A 232 -6.52 8.73 0.21
CA TRP A 232 -5.35 7.95 0.62
C TRP A 232 -5.18 6.69 -0.24
N ALA A 233 -6.27 5.97 -0.54
CA ALA A 233 -6.22 4.76 -1.34
C ALA A 233 -5.73 5.03 -2.76
N VAL A 234 -6.18 6.12 -3.38
CA VAL A 234 -5.66 6.59 -4.68
C VAL A 234 -4.15 6.79 -4.62
N ASN A 235 -3.66 7.52 -3.61
CA ASN A 235 -2.22 7.76 -3.46
C ASN A 235 -1.43 6.47 -3.17
N ALA A 236 -2.01 5.53 -2.42
CA ALA A 236 -1.41 4.24 -2.13
C ALA A 236 -1.26 3.38 -3.40
N VAL A 237 -2.23 3.43 -4.32
CA VAL A 237 -2.13 2.77 -5.62
C VAL A 237 -0.95 3.32 -6.42
N ALA A 238 -0.81 4.65 -6.55
CA ALA A 238 0.35 5.24 -7.25
C ALA A 238 1.68 4.74 -6.67
N PHE A 239 1.81 4.73 -5.34
CA PHE A 239 3.00 4.24 -4.68
C PHE A 239 3.26 2.74 -4.94
N LEU A 240 2.22 1.90 -4.85
CA LEU A 240 2.31 0.45 -5.02
C LEU A 240 2.60 0.04 -6.47
N ALA A 241 2.06 0.78 -7.44
CA ALA A 241 2.24 0.52 -8.87
C ALA A 241 3.68 0.75 -9.35
N GLY A 242 4.60 1.17 -8.47
CA GLY A 242 5.97 1.46 -8.88
C GLY A 242 6.06 2.61 -9.88
N THR A 243 5.05 3.47 -9.97
CA THR A 243 5.13 4.69 -10.79
C THR A 243 6.09 5.73 -10.23
N THR A 244 6.79 5.41 -9.13
CA THR A 244 8.04 6.09 -8.77
C THR A 244 9.00 5.85 -9.93
N ILE A 245 9.45 6.93 -10.57
CA ILE A 245 10.34 6.82 -11.73
C ILE A 245 11.57 6.01 -11.33
N GLU A 246 11.99 5.06 -12.15
CA GLU A 246 13.19 4.28 -11.86
C GLU A 246 14.37 5.24 -11.70
N ALA A 247 15.11 5.12 -10.59
CA ALA A 247 16.16 6.04 -10.17
C ALA A 247 15.73 7.43 -9.65
N ASP A 248 14.43 7.65 -9.41
CA ASP A 248 13.93 8.77 -8.60
C ASP A 248 14.10 8.41 -7.12
N LEU A 249 15.32 8.64 -6.65
CA LEU A 249 15.82 8.34 -5.33
C LEU A 249 15.45 9.42 -4.31
N ASP A 250 15.00 10.59 -4.74
CA ASP A 250 14.53 11.71 -3.93
C ASP A 250 13.03 12.01 -4.09
N GLY A 251 12.33 11.20 -4.88
CA GLY A 251 10.89 11.02 -4.94
C GLY A 251 10.15 12.30 -5.26
N ASP A 252 10.79 13.19 -6.02
CA ASP A 252 10.22 14.43 -6.51
C ASP A 252 9.49 14.26 -7.85
N ASP A 253 9.29 13.00 -8.27
CA ASP A 253 8.70 12.57 -9.53
C ASP A 253 9.54 13.03 -10.75
N THR A 254 10.85 13.26 -10.56
CA THR A 254 11.83 13.57 -11.61
C THR A 254 13.14 12.84 -11.31
N VAL A 255 13.89 12.43 -12.34
CA VAL A 255 15.26 11.92 -12.13
C VAL A 255 16.26 12.99 -12.51
N GLY A 256 17.01 13.48 -11.52
CA GLY A 256 17.91 14.60 -11.71
C GLY A 256 19.09 14.66 -10.75
N GLY A 257 19.54 15.88 -10.50
CA GLY A 257 20.76 16.14 -9.75
C GLY A 257 20.68 15.74 -8.28
N ALA A 258 19.47 15.71 -7.70
CA ALA A 258 19.26 15.30 -6.33
C ALA A 258 19.39 13.78 -6.18
N ASP A 259 18.79 13.01 -7.08
CA ASP A 259 18.94 11.55 -7.14
C ASP A 259 20.38 11.14 -7.38
N LEU A 260 21.05 11.83 -8.32
CA LEU A 260 22.46 11.60 -8.58
C LEU A 260 23.32 11.84 -7.32
N ALA A 261 22.99 12.88 -6.54
CA ALA A 261 23.71 13.14 -5.30
C ALA A 261 23.48 12.04 -4.25
N ILE A 262 22.27 11.49 -4.17
CA ILE A 262 21.93 10.35 -3.29
C ILE A 262 22.73 9.10 -3.72
N LEU A 263 22.69 8.74 -5.01
CA LEU A 263 23.43 7.60 -5.56
C LEU A 263 24.93 7.72 -5.30
N LEU A 264 25.52 8.89 -5.60
CA LEU A 264 26.95 9.13 -5.38
C LEU A 264 27.34 9.14 -3.89
N ALA A 265 26.43 9.55 -2.99
CA ALA A 265 26.67 9.52 -1.56
C ALA A 265 26.69 8.09 -0.99
N ALA A 266 25.96 7.17 -1.63
CA ALA A 266 25.87 5.77 -1.23
C ALA A 266 26.87 4.85 -1.94
N TRP A 267 27.75 5.40 -2.81
CA TRP A 267 28.70 4.64 -3.64
C TRP A 267 29.54 3.62 -2.87
N GLY A 268 29.57 2.39 -3.37
CA GLY A 268 30.32 1.27 -2.78
C GLY A 268 29.45 0.05 -2.49
N PRO A 269 29.97 -0.91 -1.71
CA PRO A 269 29.25 -2.13 -1.40
C PRO A 269 27.91 -1.84 -0.72
N CYS A 270 26.85 -2.43 -1.26
CA CYS A 270 25.54 -2.39 -0.64
C CYS A 270 25.47 -3.51 0.40
N LEU A 271 25.60 -3.15 1.68
CA LEU A 271 25.68 -4.12 2.79
C LEU A 271 24.31 -4.58 3.28
N ASP A 272 23.26 -3.80 3.00
CA ASP A 272 21.85 -4.05 3.33
C ASP A 272 21.00 -3.75 2.08
N CYS A 273 19.75 -3.33 2.20
CA CYS A 273 19.03 -2.80 1.05
C CYS A 273 19.40 -1.35 0.78
N CYS A 274 19.86 -1.07 -0.44
CA CYS A 274 20.17 0.28 -0.87
C CYS A 274 19.30 0.62 -2.07
N PRO A 275 18.33 1.54 -1.97
CA PRO A 275 17.53 1.99 -3.11
C PRO A 275 18.37 2.46 -4.31
N GLU A 276 19.62 2.84 -4.07
CA GLU A 276 20.60 3.30 -5.06
C GLU A 276 21.28 2.17 -5.85
N ASP A 277 21.13 0.91 -5.43
CA ASP A 277 21.55 -0.30 -6.17
C ASP A 277 20.43 -0.68 -7.15
N LEU A 278 20.41 -0.01 -8.29
CA LEU A 278 19.37 -0.04 -9.29
C LEU A 278 19.46 -1.29 -10.19
N ASP A 279 20.64 -1.92 -10.32
CA ASP A 279 20.80 -3.16 -11.09
C ASP A 279 20.83 -4.44 -10.23
N ASP A 280 20.68 -4.29 -8.91
CA ASP A 280 20.63 -5.36 -7.91
C ASP A 280 21.89 -6.26 -7.91
N ASP A 281 23.07 -5.71 -8.23
CA ASP A 281 24.33 -6.47 -8.23
C ASP A 281 25.03 -6.52 -6.87
N GLY A 282 24.50 -5.80 -5.87
CA GLY A 282 25.01 -5.71 -4.51
C GLY A 282 26.08 -4.62 -4.32
N THR A 283 26.31 -3.76 -5.31
CA THR A 283 27.27 -2.66 -5.27
C THR A 283 26.74 -1.42 -5.97
N ILE A 284 26.61 -0.31 -5.24
CA ILE A 284 26.27 0.97 -5.84
C ILE A 284 27.49 1.50 -6.61
N GLY A 285 27.37 1.58 -7.92
CA GLY A 285 28.49 1.80 -8.81
C GLY A 285 28.11 2.34 -10.19
N PRO A 286 29.00 2.12 -11.18
CA PRO A 286 28.80 2.63 -12.54
C PRO A 286 27.57 2.04 -13.26
N GLY A 287 27.13 0.84 -12.88
CA GLY A 287 25.92 0.20 -13.43
C GLY A 287 24.67 0.99 -13.08
N ASP A 288 24.49 1.27 -11.79
CA ASP A 288 23.39 2.09 -11.25
C ASP A 288 23.41 3.51 -11.79
N LEU A 289 24.60 4.13 -11.85
CA LEU A 289 24.74 5.45 -12.46
C LEU A 289 24.28 5.44 -13.93
N GLY A 290 24.53 4.35 -14.65
CA GLY A 290 24.04 4.16 -16.02
C GLY A 290 22.51 4.13 -16.09
N ILE A 291 21.85 3.42 -15.17
CA ILE A 291 20.38 3.35 -15.07
C ILE A 291 19.81 4.72 -14.70
N LEU A 292 20.38 5.41 -13.73
CA LEU A 292 19.95 6.75 -13.32
C LEU A 292 20.04 7.75 -14.48
N LEU A 293 21.18 7.79 -15.19
CA LEU A 293 21.35 8.68 -16.33
C LEU A 293 20.44 8.31 -17.52
N ALA A 294 20.08 7.03 -17.68
CA ALA A 294 19.14 6.60 -18.71
C ALA A 294 17.71 7.08 -18.45
N ASN A 295 17.34 7.25 -17.18
CA ASN A 295 16.05 7.77 -16.74
C ASN A 295 16.03 9.29 -16.51
N TRP A 296 17.13 10.00 -16.80
CA TRP A 296 17.26 11.45 -16.56
C TRP A 296 16.22 12.28 -17.31
N GLY A 297 15.53 13.18 -16.59
CA GLY A 297 14.62 14.16 -17.20
C GLY A 297 13.37 14.43 -16.40
#